data_AF-A0AAU3QEN5-F1
#
_entry.id   AF-A0AAU3QEN5-F1
#
_cell.length_a   1.000
_cell.length_b   1.000
_cell.length_c   1.000
_cell.angle_alpha   90.00
_cell.angle_beta   90.00
_cell.angle_gamma   90.00
#
_symmetry.space_group_name_H-M   'P 1'
#
loop_
_entity.id
_entity.type
_entity.pdbx_description
1 polymer ?
#
loop_
_entity_poly.entity_id
_entity_poly.type
_entity_poly.pdbx_seq_one_letter_code
_entity_poly.pdbx_strand_id
1 'polypeptide(L)'
;MVKERLGEQKLILITTDEYGKWLNGTEWPADTHQTRDAVSAVGFLKELDDAGLAARVGKAVELIKAGNGTEVYEAETARIDKEYSARPKDEEHASGGGSTTLLTVVAVLVLAVAGAAFVVRRRRSPRHTVFSFPDAVFAADQAADEAGLRRRAAAELLALGEAVEQADGADTPGLSRALDAYDAAGRVLDAAQGLPDLVGVLALVAEGHSALQPAPGLPLCFFDPRHGTAVRRTTWRPLGRRERVDVAVCEDCGQTLRARRSPQVLAVRDRGRTVPYFEVPAERSLWAATGYGSLLSGPDDTLAARVGTGEFSRARQQSEEHDGAATD
;
A
#
# COMPACT_ATOMS: atom_id res chain seq x y z
N MET A 1 31.21 1.23 -16.39
CA MET A 1 32.50 1.71 -15.87
C MET A 1 32.88 1.11 -14.49
N VAL A 2 32.42 -0.12 -14.18
CA VAL A 2 32.84 -0.92 -12.99
C VAL A 2 33.40 -2.30 -13.41
N LYS A 3 33.28 -2.67 -14.69
CA LYS A 3 33.48 -4.05 -15.20
C LYS A 3 34.92 -4.44 -15.57
N GLU A 4 35.92 -3.57 -15.41
CA GLU A 4 37.30 -3.86 -15.83
C GLU A 4 38.33 -3.86 -14.69
N ARG A 5 37.93 -3.58 -13.44
CA ARG A 5 38.88 -3.48 -12.30
C ARG A 5 38.93 -4.67 -11.35
N LEU A 6 38.12 -5.70 -11.57
CA LEU A 6 38.13 -6.92 -10.75
C LEU A 6 38.69 -8.05 -11.60
N GLY A 7 40.00 -8.29 -11.46
CA GLY A 7 40.68 -9.41 -12.09
C GLY A 7 39.92 -10.72 -11.84
N GLU A 8 39.67 -11.44 -12.93
CA GLU A 8 39.04 -12.76 -13.06
C GLU A 8 38.55 -13.43 -11.77
N GLN A 9 37.35 -13.04 -11.30
CA GLN A 9 36.62 -13.87 -10.35
C GLN A 9 35.32 -14.32 -11.00
N LYS A 10 35.19 -15.64 -11.20
CA LYS A 10 33.93 -16.28 -11.53
C LYS A 10 32.95 -15.93 -10.41
N LEU A 11 31.84 -15.28 -10.77
CA LEU A 11 30.84 -14.81 -9.81
C LEU A 11 29.51 -15.47 -10.12
N ILE A 12 28.91 -16.09 -9.11
CA ILE A 12 27.51 -16.52 -9.13
C ILE A 12 26.83 -15.78 -8.00
N LEU A 13 25.85 -14.94 -8.36
CA LEU A 13 25.04 -14.16 -7.44
C LEU A 13 23.61 -14.70 -7.46
N ILE A 14 23.14 -15.16 -6.30
CA ILE A 14 21.74 -15.53 -6.07
C ILE A 14 21.16 -14.49 -5.12
N THR A 15 20.12 -13.78 -5.57
CA THR A 15 19.35 -12.86 -4.74
C THR A 15 17.92 -13.36 -4.62
N THR A 16 17.20 -12.91 -3.60
CA THR A 16 15.75 -13.06 -3.58
C THR A 16 15.09 -11.89 -4.30
N ASP A 17 13.87 -12.08 -4.76
CA ASP A 17 12.98 -10.95 -5.07
C ASP A 17 12.56 -10.23 -3.77
N GLU A 18 11.90 -9.09 -3.93
CA GLU A 18 11.46 -8.23 -2.81
C GLU A 18 10.47 -8.93 -1.86
N TYR A 19 9.91 -10.07 -2.28
CA TYR A 19 8.94 -10.88 -1.55
C TYR A 19 9.51 -12.20 -0.99
N GLY A 20 10.79 -12.51 -1.24
CA GLY A 20 11.45 -13.72 -0.74
C GLY A 20 10.94 -15.04 -1.34
N LYS A 21 10.04 -14.97 -2.35
CA LYS A 21 9.36 -16.13 -2.95
C LYS A 21 10.09 -16.64 -4.18
N TRP A 22 10.69 -15.73 -4.94
CA TRP A 22 11.45 -16.08 -6.14
C TRP A 22 12.92 -15.79 -5.91
N LEU A 23 13.75 -16.69 -6.42
CA LEU A 23 15.18 -16.47 -6.47
C LEU A 23 15.53 -15.87 -7.83
N ASN A 24 16.56 -15.03 -7.88
CA ASN A 24 17.11 -14.48 -9.11
C ASN A 24 18.61 -14.82 -9.17
N GLY A 25 19.05 -15.25 -10.34
CA GLY A 25 20.39 -15.77 -10.57
C GLY A 25 21.13 -14.97 -11.62
N THR A 26 22.31 -14.45 -11.30
CA THR A 26 23.22 -13.82 -12.26
C THR A 26 24.60 -14.45 -12.17
N GLU A 27 25.22 -14.73 -13.30
CA GLU A 27 26.57 -15.30 -13.35
C GLU A 27 27.52 -14.51 -14.27
N TRP A 28 28.80 -14.58 -13.95
CA TRP A 28 29.88 -14.01 -14.74
C TRP A 28 31.09 -14.97 -14.80
N PRO A 29 31.62 -15.30 -15.99
CA PRO A 29 31.06 -15.01 -17.33
C PRO A 29 29.63 -15.57 -17.49
N ALA A 30 28.83 -14.94 -18.35
CA ALA A 30 27.46 -15.37 -18.58
C ALA A 30 27.40 -16.80 -19.15
N ASP A 31 26.30 -17.50 -18.88
CA ASP A 31 25.94 -18.80 -19.45
C ASP A 31 26.97 -19.93 -19.21
N THR A 32 27.71 -19.86 -18.11
CA THR A 32 28.69 -20.88 -17.71
C THR A 32 28.07 -21.99 -16.85
N HIS A 33 27.13 -21.65 -15.96
CA HIS A 33 26.53 -22.61 -15.04
C HIS A 33 24.99 -22.60 -15.09
N GLN A 34 24.40 -21.94 -16.09
CA GLN A 34 22.94 -21.84 -16.27
C GLN A 34 22.26 -21.28 -15.01
N THR A 35 22.95 -20.40 -14.28
CA THR A 35 22.51 -19.91 -12.97
C THR A 35 21.10 -19.31 -13.02
N ARG A 36 20.76 -18.59 -14.09
CA ARG A 36 19.44 -18.00 -14.26
C ARG A 36 18.35 -19.07 -14.34
N ASP A 37 18.56 -20.12 -15.12
CA ASP A 37 17.57 -21.17 -15.36
C ASP A 37 17.46 -22.09 -14.15
N ALA A 38 18.58 -22.46 -13.55
CA ALA A 38 18.63 -23.26 -12.31
C ALA A 38 17.84 -22.59 -11.17
N VAL A 39 18.00 -21.27 -11.03
CA VAL A 39 17.32 -20.48 -10.01
C VAL A 39 15.84 -20.30 -10.35
N SER A 40 15.49 -20.16 -11.63
CA SER A 40 14.09 -20.05 -12.07
C SER A 40 13.34 -21.38 -11.91
N ALA A 41 14.00 -22.50 -12.20
CA ALA A 41 13.46 -23.85 -12.05
C ALA A 41 13.00 -24.14 -10.61
N VAL A 42 13.75 -23.66 -9.61
CA VAL A 42 13.42 -23.79 -8.18
C VAL A 42 12.03 -23.25 -7.85
N GLY A 43 11.59 -22.19 -8.52
CA GLY A 43 10.26 -21.62 -8.33
C GLY A 43 9.12 -22.40 -9.01
N PHE A 44 9.44 -23.40 -9.83
CA PHE A 44 8.45 -24.25 -10.51
C PHE A 44 8.38 -25.67 -9.95
N LEU A 45 9.32 -26.06 -9.10
CA LEU A 45 9.35 -27.35 -8.43
C LEU A 45 8.28 -27.42 -7.33
N LYS A 46 7.26 -28.25 -7.53
CA LYS A 46 6.16 -28.48 -6.55
C LYS A 46 6.67 -28.90 -5.16
N GLU A 47 7.78 -29.63 -5.09
CA GLU A 47 8.38 -30.05 -3.82
C GLU A 47 8.91 -28.88 -2.96
N LEU A 48 9.04 -27.67 -3.52
CA LEU A 48 9.53 -26.48 -2.84
C LEU A 48 8.47 -25.38 -2.63
N ASP A 49 7.21 -25.65 -2.96
CA ASP A 49 6.12 -24.68 -2.81
C ASP A 49 6.01 -24.16 -1.36
N ASP A 50 6.09 -25.06 -0.38
CA ASP A 50 6.02 -24.75 1.05
C ASP A 50 7.38 -24.71 1.77
N ALA A 51 8.49 -24.81 1.02
CA ALA A 51 9.82 -24.87 1.62
C ALA A 51 10.29 -23.53 2.23
N GLY A 52 11.28 -23.56 3.12
CA GLY A 52 11.95 -22.34 3.60
C GLY A 52 13.01 -21.82 2.62
N LEU A 53 13.42 -20.55 2.76
CA LEU A 53 14.44 -19.93 1.89
C LEU A 53 15.74 -20.75 1.80
N ALA A 54 16.22 -21.28 2.92
CA ALA A 54 17.45 -22.09 2.96
C ALA A 54 17.35 -23.35 2.08
N ALA A 55 16.20 -24.03 2.05
CA ALA A 55 15.98 -25.21 1.22
C ALA A 55 15.93 -24.84 -0.27
N ARG A 56 15.31 -23.70 -0.62
CA ARG A 56 15.28 -23.19 -2.00
C ARG A 56 16.68 -22.81 -2.50
N VAL A 57 17.46 -22.10 -1.69
CA VAL A 57 18.86 -21.75 -2.03
C VAL A 57 19.72 -23.02 -2.14
N GLY A 58 19.52 -24.00 -1.24
CA GLY A 58 20.19 -25.29 -1.32
C GLY A 58 19.93 -26.00 -2.65
N LYS A 59 18.66 -26.11 -3.07
CA LYS A 59 18.29 -26.70 -4.35
C LYS A 59 18.86 -25.92 -5.55
N ALA A 60 18.84 -24.59 -5.50
CA ALA A 60 19.44 -23.77 -6.55
C ALA A 60 20.94 -24.09 -6.73
N VAL A 61 21.68 -24.22 -5.62
CA VAL A 61 23.10 -24.58 -5.64
C VAL A 61 23.30 -26.00 -6.19
N GLU A 62 22.42 -26.95 -5.90
CA GLU A 62 22.48 -28.31 -6.47
C GLU A 62 22.32 -28.28 -7.99
N LEU A 63 21.31 -27.57 -8.52
CA LEU A 63 21.07 -27.44 -9.96
C LEU A 63 22.22 -26.73 -10.68
N ILE A 64 22.79 -25.69 -10.07
CA ILE A 64 23.97 -24.97 -10.58
C ILE A 64 25.20 -25.89 -10.64
N LYS A 65 25.42 -26.73 -9.61
CA LYS A 65 26.52 -27.71 -9.58
C LYS A 65 26.33 -28.83 -10.59
N ALA A 66 25.09 -29.27 -10.80
CA ALA A 66 24.74 -30.31 -11.75
C ALA A 66 24.80 -29.82 -13.20
N GLY A 67 24.67 -28.51 -13.44
CA GLY A 67 24.73 -27.90 -14.78
C GLY A 67 23.53 -28.26 -15.66
N ASN A 68 22.41 -28.64 -15.05
CA ASN A 68 21.17 -29.03 -15.73
C ASN A 68 20.01 -28.06 -15.45
N GLY A 69 20.33 -26.82 -15.08
CA GLY A 69 19.33 -25.78 -14.75
C GLY A 69 18.33 -25.53 -15.87
N THR A 70 18.80 -25.45 -17.11
CA THR A 70 17.96 -25.24 -18.31
C THR A 70 17.04 -26.43 -18.57
N GLU A 71 17.56 -27.67 -18.46
CA GLU A 71 16.75 -28.89 -18.66
C GLU A 71 15.60 -28.96 -17.65
N VAL A 72 15.89 -28.73 -16.36
CA VAL A 72 14.87 -28.76 -15.30
C VAL A 72 13.88 -27.61 -15.48
N TYR A 73 14.35 -26.42 -15.84
CA TYR A 73 13.48 -25.27 -16.13
C TYR A 73 12.50 -25.56 -17.27
N GLU A 74 12.99 -26.10 -18.38
CA GLU A 74 12.17 -26.45 -19.55
C GLU A 74 11.16 -27.56 -19.23
N ALA A 75 11.60 -28.61 -18.52
CA ALA A 75 10.73 -29.71 -18.11
C ALA A 75 9.57 -29.23 -17.23
N GLU A 76 9.85 -28.39 -16.22
CA GLU A 76 8.83 -27.85 -15.34
C GLU A 76 7.91 -26.86 -16.05
N THR A 77 8.45 -26.02 -16.93
CA THR A 77 7.65 -25.10 -17.74
C THR A 77 6.70 -25.85 -18.67
N ALA A 78 7.18 -26.92 -19.34
CA ALA A 78 6.35 -27.78 -20.18
C ALA A 78 5.28 -28.53 -19.38
N ARG A 79 5.60 -28.96 -18.15
CA ARG A 79 4.63 -29.57 -17.23
C ARG A 79 3.52 -28.58 -16.87
N ILE A 80 3.88 -27.34 -16.52
CA ILE A 80 2.94 -26.28 -16.18
C ILE A 80 2.05 -25.93 -17.38
N ASP A 81 2.63 -25.81 -18.57
CA ASP A 81 1.87 -25.55 -19.80
C ASP A 81 0.87 -26.66 -20.13
N LYS A 82 1.27 -27.93 -19.95
CA LYS A 82 0.40 -29.10 -20.11
C LYS A 82 -0.73 -29.11 -19.08
N GLU A 83 -0.45 -28.79 -17.81
CA GLU A 83 -1.44 -28.70 -16.74
C GLU A 83 -2.45 -27.57 -17.01
N TYR A 84 -1.97 -26.41 -17.46
CA TYR A 84 -2.80 -25.29 -17.88
C TYR A 84 -3.68 -25.63 -19.08
N SER A 85 -3.12 -26.33 -20.07
CA SER A 85 -3.82 -26.75 -21.29
C SER A 85 -4.84 -27.87 -21.06
N ALA A 86 -4.63 -28.71 -20.04
CA ALA A 86 -5.55 -29.80 -19.65
C ALA A 86 -6.70 -29.33 -18.75
N ARG A 87 -6.67 -28.08 -18.28
CA ARG A 87 -7.75 -27.50 -17.47
C ARG A 87 -9.02 -27.41 -18.34
N PRO A 88 -10.15 -27.97 -17.91
CA PRO A 88 -11.36 -28.01 -18.72
C PRO A 88 -11.77 -26.59 -19.11
N LYS A 89 -11.85 -26.35 -20.42
CA LYS A 89 -12.56 -25.20 -20.98
C LYS A 89 -14.04 -25.60 -20.97
N ASP A 90 -14.88 -24.76 -20.39
CA ASP A 90 -16.32 -25.00 -20.31
C ASP A 90 -16.88 -25.10 -21.75
N GLU A 91 -17.06 -26.33 -22.22
CA GLU A 91 -17.76 -26.64 -23.46
C GLU A 91 -19.18 -27.10 -23.11
N GLU A 92 -20.15 -26.37 -23.65
CA GLU A 92 -21.58 -26.61 -23.50
C GLU A 92 -21.96 -28.03 -23.96
N HIS A 93 -22.71 -28.71 -23.09
CA HIS A 93 -23.26 -30.03 -23.31
C HIS A 93 -24.20 -30.09 -24.52
N ALA A 94 -23.89 -30.98 -25.45
CA ALA A 94 -24.85 -31.56 -26.37
C ALA A 94 -25.69 -32.64 -25.65
N SER A 95 -27.02 -32.49 -25.65
CA SER A 95 -27.94 -33.63 -25.52
C SER A 95 -29.07 -33.46 -26.54
N GLY A 96 -29.29 -34.52 -27.33
CA GLY A 96 -30.24 -34.52 -28.44
C GLY A 96 -31.65 -34.91 -28.05
N GLY A 97 -32.57 -34.71 -29.00
CA GLY A 97 -33.75 -35.57 -29.18
C GLY A 97 -35.11 -34.99 -28.82
N GLY A 98 -35.74 -34.28 -29.77
CA GLY A 98 -37.17 -34.42 -30.11
C GLY A 98 -38.23 -33.70 -29.27
N SER A 99 -38.79 -32.61 -29.81
CA SER A 99 -40.24 -32.41 -30.05
C SER A 99 -40.47 -31.01 -30.61
N THR A 100 -40.85 -30.95 -31.88
CA THR A 100 -40.83 -29.77 -32.75
C THR A 100 -42.11 -28.97 -32.65
N THR A 101 -41.99 -27.64 -32.44
CA THR A 101 -42.58 -26.55 -33.26
C THR A 101 -43.05 -25.30 -32.49
N LEU A 102 -43.15 -25.28 -31.16
CA LEU A 102 -43.67 -24.09 -30.45
C LEU A 102 -42.70 -23.36 -29.50
N LEU A 103 -41.54 -23.93 -29.17
CA LEU A 103 -40.53 -23.28 -28.32
C LEU A 103 -39.42 -22.54 -29.10
N THR A 104 -39.39 -22.68 -30.43
CA THR A 104 -38.29 -22.14 -31.27
C THR A 104 -38.33 -20.62 -31.40
N VAL A 105 -39.51 -19.99 -31.40
CA VAL A 105 -39.59 -18.52 -31.55
C VAL A 105 -39.12 -17.79 -30.29
N VAL A 106 -39.42 -18.32 -29.10
CA VAL A 106 -39.02 -17.72 -27.82
C VAL A 106 -37.53 -17.96 -27.54
N ALA A 107 -37.02 -19.16 -27.83
CA ALA A 107 -35.60 -19.47 -27.67
C ALA A 107 -34.71 -18.64 -28.62
N VAL A 108 -35.14 -18.40 -29.87
CA VAL A 108 -34.40 -17.56 -30.83
C VAL A 108 -34.37 -16.09 -30.40
N LEU A 109 -35.47 -15.57 -29.82
CA LEU A 109 -35.49 -14.20 -29.30
C LEU A 109 -34.60 -14.03 -28.06
N VAL A 110 -34.62 -14.99 -27.14
CA VAL A 110 -33.75 -14.95 -25.94
C VAL A 110 -32.28 -15.13 -26.33
N LEU A 111 -31.97 -16.01 -27.30
CA LEU A 111 -30.61 -16.18 -27.82
C LEU A 111 -30.13 -14.98 -28.65
N ALA A 112 -31.02 -14.27 -29.34
CA ALA A 112 -30.66 -13.04 -30.04
C ALA A 112 -30.35 -11.91 -29.06
N VAL A 113 -31.12 -11.78 -27.97
CA VAL A 113 -30.87 -10.78 -26.91
C VAL A 113 -29.63 -11.13 -26.10
N ALA A 114 -29.45 -12.40 -25.71
CA ALA A 114 -28.26 -12.88 -25.02
C ALA A 114 -27.01 -12.80 -25.91
N GLY A 115 -27.14 -13.13 -27.20
CA GLY A 115 -26.08 -12.99 -28.21
C GLY A 115 -25.69 -11.54 -28.46
N ALA A 116 -26.65 -10.63 -28.54
CA ALA A 116 -26.38 -9.20 -28.66
C ALA A 116 -25.70 -8.64 -27.39
N ALA A 117 -26.16 -9.02 -26.20
CA ALA A 117 -25.54 -8.66 -24.93
C ALA A 117 -24.12 -9.21 -24.80
N PHE A 118 -23.88 -10.45 -25.22
CA PHE A 118 -22.57 -11.10 -25.22
C PHE A 118 -21.62 -10.46 -26.24
N VAL A 119 -22.09 -10.10 -27.44
CA VAL A 119 -21.29 -9.38 -28.45
C VAL A 119 -20.97 -7.95 -28.01
N VAL A 120 -21.89 -7.23 -27.35
CA VAL A 120 -21.62 -5.90 -26.78
C VAL A 120 -20.64 -6.00 -25.60
N ARG A 121 -20.75 -7.03 -24.75
CA ARG A 121 -19.80 -7.30 -23.66
C ARG A 121 -18.42 -7.71 -24.19
N ARG A 122 -18.35 -8.46 -25.29
CA ARG A 122 -17.11 -8.86 -25.96
C ARG A 122 -16.47 -7.72 -26.77
N ARG A 123 -17.26 -6.79 -27.30
CA ARG A 123 -16.77 -5.54 -27.91
C ARG A 123 -16.32 -4.50 -26.88
N ARG A 124 -16.70 -4.66 -25.61
CA ARG A 124 -16.12 -3.95 -24.46
C ARG A 124 -14.94 -4.67 -23.81
N SER A 125 -14.48 -5.78 -24.38
CA SER A 125 -13.23 -6.39 -23.95
C SER A 125 -12.08 -5.44 -24.30
N PRO A 126 -11.32 -4.93 -23.31
CA PRO A 126 -10.26 -3.98 -23.59
C PRO A 126 -9.25 -4.68 -24.49
N ARG A 127 -8.89 -4.02 -25.59
CA ARG A 127 -7.75 -4.44 -26.39
C ARG A 127 -6.56 -4.50 -25.44
N HIS A 128 -6.01 -5.69 -25.24
CA HIS A 128 -4.82 -5.90 -24.44
C HIS A 128 -3.71 -4.97 -24.95
N THR A 129 -3.49 -3.87 -24.23
CA THR A 129 -2.30 -3.08 -24.34
C THR A 129 -1.19 -3.85 -23.63
N VAL A 130 -0.21 -4.27 -24.41
CA VAL A 130 1.04 -4.86 -23.93
C VAL A 130 1.67 -3.86 -22.94
N PHE A 131 1.95 -4.32 -21.72
CA PHE A 131 2.24 -3.55 -20.48
C PHE A 131 1.04 -2.92 -19.75
N SER A 132 0.05 -3.74 -19.42
CA SER A 132 -0.71 -3.52 -18.18
C SER A 132 0.05 -4.22 -17.05
N PHE A 133 0.70 -3.46 -16.16
CA PHE A 133 0.96 -4.01 -14.83
C PHE A 133 -0.41 -4.41 -14.25
N PRO A 134 -0.60 -5.64 -13.75
CA PRO A 134 -1.88 -6.02 -13.17
C PRO A 134 -2.19 -5.10 -11.99
N ASP A 135 -3.41 -4.57 -11.87
CA ASP A 135 -3.84 -3.76 -10.71
C ASP A 135 -3.54 -4.46 -9.38
N ALA A 136 -3.49 -5.80 -9.38
CA ALA A 136 -3.07 -6.64 -8.27
C ALA A 136 -1.63 -6.35 -7.77
N VAL A 137 -0.70 -6.00 -8.66
CA VAL A 137 0.69 -5.66 -8.29
C VAL A 137 0.72 -4.32 -7.56
N PHE A 138 0.03 -3.29 -8.08
CA PHE A 138 -0.06 -2.00 -7.41
C PHE A 138 -0.87 -2.06 -6.11
N ALA A 139 -1.87 -2.94 -6.03
CA ALA A 139 -2.61 -3.21 -4.80
C ALA A 139 -1.74 -3.93 -3.76
N ALA A 140 -0.93 -4.90 -4.19
CA ALA A 140 0.01 -5.59 -3.31
C ALA A 140 1.13 -4.66 -2.82
N ASP A 141 1.64 -3.80 -3.69
CA ASP A 141 2.62 -2.75 -3.36
C ASP A 141 2.03 -1.75 -2.33
N GLN A 142 0.83 -1.22 -2.59
CA GLN A 142 0.10 -0.38 -1.62
C GLN A 142 -0.14 -1.09 -0.29
N ALA A 143 -0.50 -2.38 -0.31
CA ALA A 143 -0.71 -3.15 0.91
C ALA A 143 0.61 -3.42 1.66
N ALA A 144 1.71 -3.65 0.94
CA ALA A 144 3.05 -3.82 1.52
C ALA A 144 3.54 -2.51 2.16
N ASP A 145 3.33 -1.39 1.49
CA ASP A 145 3.59 -0.05 2.01
C ASP A 145 2.77 0.23 3.27
N GLU A 146 1.47 -0.13 3.27
CA GLU A 146 0.60 0.04 4.42
C GLU A 146 1.06 -0.84 5.60
N ALA A 147 1.41 -2.10 5.35
CA ALA A 147 1.92 -3.00 6.39
C ALA A 147 3.26 -2.50 6.95
N GLY A 148 4.15 -1.97 6.10
CA GLY A 148 5.39 -1.33 6.51
C GLY A 148 5.14 -0.10 7.38
N LEU A 149 4.22 0.77 6.95
CA LEU A 149 3.83 1.96 7.70
C LEU A 149 3.18 1.60 9.03
N ARG A 150 2.36 0.54 9.09
CA ARG A 150 1.74 0.05 10.33
C ARG A 150 2.79 -0.43 11.32
N ARG A 151 3.78 -1.20 10.86
CA ARG A 151 4.92 -1.62 11.72
C ARG A 151 5.68 -0.42 12.26
N ARG A 152 5.92 0.59 11.41
CA ARG A 152 6.56 1.84 11.85
C ARG A 152 5.71 2.55 12.90
N ALA A 153 4.43 2.77 12.64
CA ALA A 153 3.53 3.43 13.58
C ALA A 153 3.47 2.71 14.93
N ALA A 154 3.40 1.38 14.93
CA ALA A 154 3.45 0.57 16.14
C ALA A 154 4.79 0.72 16.89
N ALA A 155 5.92 0.73 16.18
CA ALA A 155 7.24 0.92 16.78
C ALA A 155 7.40 2.32 17.40
N GLU A 156 6.93 3.36 16.71
CA GLU A 156 6.96 4.74 17.21
C GLU A 156 6.03 4.90 18.43
N LEU A 157 4.87 4.23 18.45
CA LEU A 157 3.98 4.20 19.61
C LEU A 157 4.63 3.52 20.83
N LEU A 158 5.33 2.40 20.62
CA LEU A 158 6.10 1.73 21.68
C LEU A 158 7.21 2.64 22.22
N ALA A 159 7.95 3.31 21.33
CA ALA A 159 9.00 4.25 21.71
C ALA A 159 8.45 5.45 22.51
N LEU A 160 7.25 5.94 22.18
CA LEU A 160 6.56 6.94 23.00
C LEU A 160 6.20 6.38 24.38
N GLY A 161 5.70 5.15 24.45
CA GLY A 161 5.39 4.47 25.72
C GLY A 161 6.62 4.39 26.63
N GLU A 162 7.77 3.98 26.10
CA GLU A 162 9.05 3.95 26.81
C GLU A 162 9.48 5.35 27.28
N ALA A 163 9.33 6.37 26.43
CA ALA A 163 9.66 7.75 26.79
C ALA A 163 8.77 8.31 27.90
N VAL A 164 7.47 7.95 27.90
CA VAL A 164 6.52 8.30 28.94
C VAL A 164 6.84 7.58 30.26
N GLU A 165 7.23 6.30 30.21
CA GLU A 165 7.63 5.53 31.40
C GLU A 165 8.89 6.11 32.06
N GLN A 166 9.83 6.62 31.25
CA GLN A 166 11.06 7.24 31.72
C GLN A 166 10.89 8.68 32.23
N ALA A 167 9.77 9.33 31.92
CA ALA A 167 9.53 10.72 32.31
C ALA A 167 9.13 10.81 33.79
N ASP A 168 9.84 11.64 34.55
CA ASP A 168 9.42 11.96 35.91
C ASP A 168 8.22 12.93 35.87
N GLY A 169 7.09 12.50 36.45
CA GLY A 169 5.87 13.28 36.49
C GLY A 169 5.97 14.57 37.32
N ALA A 170 6.92 14.67 38.25
CA ALA A 170 7.16 15.91 38.99
C ALA A 170 7.84 16.99 38.12
N ASP A 171 8.69 16.57 37.18
CA ASP A 171 9.53 17.45 36.37
C ASP A 171 9.03 17.61 34.92
N THR A 172 7.96 16.90 34.53
CA THR A 172 7.41 16.92 33.18
C THR A 172 5.96 17.42 33.17
N PRO A 173 5.71 18.75 33.14
CA PRO A 173 4.36 19.31 33.16
C PRO A 173 3.44 18.81 32.03
N GLY A 174 4.01 18.36 30.91
CA GLY A 174 3.25 17.82 29.78
C GLY A 174 3.03 16.31 29.80
N LEU A 175 3.40 15.59 30.87
CA LEU A 175 3.26 14.13 30.95
C LEU A 175 1.82 13.65 30.75
N SER A 176 0.83 14.35 31.32
CA SER A 176 -0.59 14.01 31.13
C SER A 176 -1.00 14.09 29.66
N ARG A 177 -0.60 15.16 28.95
CA ARG A 177 -0.85 15.32 27.51
C ARG A 177 -0.14 14.26 26.68
N ALA A 178 1.06 13.83 27.09
CA ALA A 178 1.77 12.74 26.43
C ALA A 178 1.07 11.39 26.60
N LEU A 179 0.53 11.11 27.80
CA LEU A 179 -0.30 9.93 28.09
C LEU A 179 -1.61 9.93 27.28
N ASP A 180 -2.28 11.09 27.19
CA ASP A 180 -3.49 11.24 26.37
C ASP A 180 -3.21 10.96 24.89
N ALA A 181 -2.08 11.46 24.38
CA ALA A 181 -1.64 11.21 23.01
C ALA A 181 -1.26 9.74 22.78
N TYR A 182 -0.59 9.09 23.73
CA TYR A 182 -0.28 7.67 23.69
C TYR A 182 -1.55 6.79 23.64
N ASP A 183 -2.53 7.05 24.52
CA ASP A 183 -3.81 6.33 24.54
C ASP A 183 -4.61 6.57 23.24
N ALA A 184 -4.69 7.83 22.79
CA ALA A 184 -5.33 8.15 21.51
C ALA A 184 -4.65 7.46 20.32
N ALA A 185 -3.31 7.42 20.28
CA ALA A 185 -2.55 6.76 19.23
C ALA A 185 -2.81 5.25 19.21
N GLY A 186 -2.86 4.59 20.37
CA GLY A 186 -3.23 3.17 20.49
C GLY A 186 -4.63 2.90 19.93
N ARG A 187 -5.64 3.69 20.36
CA ARG A 187 -7.01 3.56 19.86
C ARG A 187 -7.13 3.74 18.35
N VAL A 188 -6.40 4.70 17.78
CA VAL A 188 -6.39 4.92 16.32
C VAL A 188 -5.66 3.77 15.60
N LEU A 189 -4.54 3.28 16.12
CA LEU A 189 -3.78 2.18 15.53
C LEU A 189 -4.61 0.88 15.45
N ASP A 190 -5.34 0.57 16.52
CA ASP A 190 -6.22 -0.60 16.59
C ASP A 190 -7.37 -0.52 15.58
N ALA A 191 -7.90 0.68 15.35
CA ALA A 191 -9.02 0.91 14.44
C ALA A 191 -8.59 1.28 13.00
N ALA A 192 -7.31 1.48 12.72
CA ALA A 192 -6.81 2.03 11.45
C ALA A 192 -7.20 1.15 10.25
N GLN A 193 -7.89 1.76 9.27
CA GLN A 193 -8.38 1.10 8.04
C GLN A 193 -7.53 1.41 6.79
N GLY A 194 -6.50 2.24 6.93
CA GLY A 194 -5.65 2.56 5.80
C GLY A 194 -4.54 3.55 6.13
N LEU A 195 -3.81 3.91 5.08
CA LEU A 195 -2.70 4.87 5.13
C LEU A 195 -3.03 6.18 5.88
N PRO A 196 -4.20 6.86 5.69
CA PRO A 196 -4.49 8.12 6.39
C PRO A 196 -4.52 7.98 7.91
N ASP A 197 -5.04 6.86 8.43
CA ASP A 197 -5.13 6.59 9.86
C ASP A 197 -3.76 6.26 10.45
N LEU A 198 -2.95 5.48 9.74
CA LEU A 198 -1.58 5.16 10.17
C LEU A 198 -0.70 6.42 10.23
N VAL A 199 -0.88 7.34 9.28
CA VAL A 199 -0.25 8.67 9.34
C VAL A 199 -0.81 9.48 10.53
N GLY A 200 -2.08 9.30 10.88
CA GLY A 200 -2.70 9.87 12.08
C GLY A 200 -2.06 9.40 13.37
N VAL A 201 -1.72 8.11 13.47
CA VAL A 201 -0.94 7.55 14.59
C VAL A 201 0.40 8.25 14.71
N LEU A 202 1.13 8.45 13.61
CA LEU A 202 2.42 9.18 13.64
C LEU A 202 2.25 10.62 14.12
N ALA A 203 1.16 11.29 13.75
CA ALA A 203 0.87 12.65 14.21
C ALA A 203 0.56 12.70 15.71
N LEU A 204 -0.21 11.74 16.23
CA LEU A 204 -0.47 11.59 17.67
C LEU A 204 0.81 11.27 18.45
N VAL A 205 1.66 10.38 17.92
CA VAL A 205 2.96 10.09 18.54
C VAL A 205 3.86 11.33 18.59
N ALA A 206 3.91 12.10 17.50
CA ALA A 206 4.65 13.36 17.47
C ALA A 206 4.09 14.40 18.46
N GLU A 207 2.76 14.47 18.64
CA GLU A 207 2.12 15.29 19.66
C GLU A 207 2.56 14.86 21.07
N GLY A 208 2.59 13.55 21.34
CA GLY A 208 3.05 13.00 22.62
C GLY A 208 4.51 13.32 22.93
N HIS A 209 5.42 13.12 21.97
CA HIS A 209 6.83 13.50 22.14
C HIS A 209 7.00 15.01 22.35
N SER A 210 6.23 15.83 21.61
CA SER A 210 6.24 17.28 21.78
C SER A 210 5.79 17.71 23.17
N ALA A 211 4.81 17.00 23.76
CA ALA A 211 4.33 17.27 25.11
C ALA A 211 5.37 16.92 26.20
N LEU A 212 6.27 15.97 25.96
CA LEU A 212 7.37 15.63 26.87
C LEU A 212 8.52 16.66 26.82
N GLN A 213 8.55 17.55 25.82
CA GLN A 213 9.59 18.58 25.71
C GLN A 213 9.24 19.83 26.53
N PRO A 214 10.23 20.54 27.11
CA PRO A 214 10.00 21.79 27.84
C PRO A 214 9.33 22.89 26.99
N ALA A 215 9.61 22.87 25.68
CA ALA A 215 8.99 23.75 24.70
C ALA A 215 8.35 22.88 23.61
N PRO A 216 7.01 22.87 23.49
CA PRO A 216 6.33 22.11 22.46
C PRO A 216 6.77 22.54 21.06
N GLY A 217 7.15 21.56 20.25
CA GLY A 217 7.46 21.74 18.84
C GLY A 217 6.22 22.01 17.99
N LEU A 218 6.43 22.35 16.73
CA LEU A 218 5.37 22.39 15.73
C LEU A 218 4.89 20.97 15.39
N PRO A 219 3.63 20.80 14.93
CA PRO A 219 3.12 19.52 14.48
C PRO A 219 3.87 19.02 13.22
N LEU A 220 3.51 17.84 12.74
CA LEU A 220 4.03 17.32 11.48
C LEU A 220 3.61 18.20 10.28
N CYS A 221 4.29 18.01 9.14
CA CYS A 221 4.03 18.77 7.92
C CYS A 221 2.58 18.60 7.45
N PHE A 222 1.90 19.72 7.24
CA PHE A 222 0.51 19.77 6.78
C PHE A 222 0.28 19.06 5.45
N PHE A 223 1.20 19.16 4.50
CA PHE A 223 0.97 18.58 3.16
C PHE A 223 1.08 17.06 3.17
N ASP A 224 2.06 16.53 3.88
CA ASP A 224 2.21 15.10 4.13
C ASP A 224 2.98 14.92 5.45
N PRO A 225 2.33 14.42 6.52
CA PRO A 225 2.99 14.25 7.81
C PRO A 225 4.19 13.30 7.77
N ARG A 226 4.29 12.44 6.73
CA ARG A 226 5.45 11.55 6.52
C ARG A 226 6.73 12.33 6.19
N HIS A 227 6.64 13.62 5.83
CA HIS A 227 7.79 14.50 5.70
C HIS A 227 8.44 14.86 7.05
N GLY A 228 7.79 14.54 8.18
CA GLY A 228 8.31 14.84 9.51
C GLY A 228 7.84 16.17 10.08
N THR A 229 8.50 16.62 11.15
CA THR A 229 8.13 17.80 11.92
C THR A 229 8.23 19.07 11.10
N ALA A 230 7.25 19.96 11.27
CA ALA A 230 7.29 21.26 10.64
C ALA A 230 8.36 22.15 11.28
N VAL A 231 8.95 23.02 10.48
CA VAL A 231 9.96 23.99 10.93
C VAL A 231 9.42 25.41 11.02
N ARG A 232 8.27 25.68 10.40
CA ARG A 232 7.60 26.98 10.40
C ARG A 232 6.12 26.85 10.10
N ARG A 233 5.35 27.88 10.47
CA ARG A 233 4.01 28.13 9.93
C ARG A 233 4.07 29.08 8.74
N THR A 234 3.21 28.87 7.76
CA THR A 234 3.06 29.73 6.59
C THR A 234 1.59 29.87 6.22
N THR A 235 1.20 31.06 5.79
CA THR A 235 -0.12 31.27 5.19
C THR A 235 -0.13 30.68 3.78
N TRP A 236 -0.99 29.70 3.56
CA TRP A 236 -1.18 29.02 2.29
C TRP A 236 -2.58 29.28 1.74
N ARG A 237 -2.71 29.27 0.41
CA ARG A 237 -3.99 29.39 -0.30
C ARG A 237 -4.14 28.19 -1.23
N PRO A 238 -5.15 27.32 -1.03
CA PRO A 238 -5.44 26.26 -1.97
C PRO A 238 -5.71 26.79 -3.38
N LEU A 239 -5.32 26.04 -4.40
CA LEU A 239 -5.63 26.38 -5.78
C LEU A 239 -7.15 26.38 -5.99
N GLY A 240 -7.67 27.38 -6.69
CA GLY A 240 -9.12 27.53 -6.92
C GLY A 240 -9.92 28.07 -5.73
N ARG A 241 -9.28 28.36 -4.59
CA ARG A 241 -9.90 28.96 -3.40
C ARG A 241 -9.39 30.38 -3.16
N ARG A 242 -10.21 31.20 -2.50
CA ARG A 242 -9.83 32.58 -2.09
C ARG A 242 -9.35 32.62 -0.64
N GLU A 243 -9.82 31.67 0.15
CA GLU A 243 -9.54 31.50 1.57
C GLU A 243 -8.07 31.16 1.80
N ARG A 244 -7.49 31.79 2.82
CA ARG A 244 -6.13 31.51 3.28
C ARG A 244 -6.20 30.75 4.58
N VAL A 245 -5.24 29.86 4.78
CA VAL A 245 -5.10 29.07 6.01
C VAL A 245 -3.65 29.06 6.45
N ASP A 246 -3.42 29.17 7.75
CA ASP A 246 -2.08 29.07 8.32
C ASP A 246 -1.76 27.60 8.59
N VAL A 247 -0.70 27.11 7.94
CA VAL A 247 -0.32 25.70 7.98
C VAL A 247 1.12 25.52 8.43
N ALA A 248 1.39 24.45 9.17
CA ALA A 248 2.72 24.05 9.60
C ALA A 248 3.39 23.25 8.46
N VAL A 249 4.59 23.64 8.04
CA VAL A 249 5.29 23.03 6.90
C VAL A 249 6.72 22.64 7.25
N CYS A 250 7.17 21.50 6.72
CA CYS A 250 8.58 21.14 6.75
C CYS A 250 9.42 22.09 5.88
N GLU A 251 10.74 21.97 5.99
CA GLU A 251 11.70 22.79 5.26
C GLU A 251 11.45 22.73 3.74
N ASP A 252 11.33 21.52 3.19
CA ASP A 252 11.19 21.26 1.74
C ASP A 252 9.86 21.75 1.18
N CYS A 253 8.74 21.48 1.87
CA CYS A 253 7.44 21.98 1.45
C CYS A 253 7.40 23.51 1.45
N GLY A 254 7.98 24.16 2.46
CA GLY A 254 8.02 25.62 2.45
C GLY A 254 9.01 26.19 1.41
N GLN A 255 10.09 25.50 1.07
CA GLN A 255 10.93 25.87 -0.09
C GLN A 255 10.14 25.77 -1.40
N THR A 256 9.37 24.70 -1.56
CA THR A 256 8.52 24.45 -2.74
C THR A 256 7.46 25.53 -2.90
N LEU A 257 6.80 25.93 -1.80
CA LEU A 257 5.87 27.06 -1.79
C LEU A 257 6.54 28.39 -2.16
N ARG A 258 7.74 28.68 -1.62
CA ARG A 258 8.51 29.89 -2.00
C ARG A 258 8.86 29.90 -3.48
N ALA A 259 9.15 28.74 -4.06
CA ALA A 259 9.37 28.57 -5.49
C ALA A 259 8.08 28.59 -6.34
N ARG A 260 6.92 28.90 -5.73
CA ARG A 260 5.59 28.93 -6.38
C ARG A 260 5.21 27.59 -7.04
N ARG A 261 5.68 26.48 -6.47
CA ARG A 261 5.31 25.12 -6.87
C ARG A 261 4.38 24.49 -5.85
N SER A 262 3.62 23.48 -6.26
CA SER A 262 2.77 22.70 -5.37
C SER A 262 3.60 21.63 -4.64
N PRO A 263 3.58 21.58 -3.30
CA PRO A 263 4.18 20.48 -2.54
C PRO A 263 3.50 19.15 -2.86
N GLN A 264 4.22 18.05 -2.66
CA GLN A 264 3.62 16.72 -2.65
C GLN A 264 2.65 16.63 -1.46
N VAL A 265 1.44 16.16 -1.74
CA VAL A 265 0.36 16.06 -0.75
C VAL A 265 0.02 14.61 -0.49
N LEU A 266 -0.34 14.32 0.75
CA LEU A 266 -0.92 13.05 1.13
C LEU A 266 -2.25 12.86 0.39
N ALA A 267 -2.29 11.87 -0.50
CA ALA A 267 -3.44 11.54 -1.30
C ALA A 267 -4.25 10.40 -0.66
N VAL A 268 -5.57 10.53 -0.67
CA VAL A 268 -6.52 9.57 -0.10
C VAL A 268 -7.59 9.23 -1.11
N ARG A 269 -8.20 8.05 -0.98
CA ARG A 269 -9.40 7.72 -1.76
C ARG A 269 -10.63 8.29 -1.05
N ASP A 270 -11.41 9.09 -1.78
CA ASP A 270 -12.73 9.56 -1.38
C ASP A 270 -13.68 9.40 -2.57
N ARG A 271 -14.81 8.71 -2.36
CA ARG A 271 -15.85 8.47 -3.39
C ARG A 271 -15.28 7.97 -4.74
N GLY A 272 -14.38 6.99 -4.68
CA GLY A 272 -13.74 6.40 -5.87
C GLY A 272 -12.73 7.30 -6.59
N ARG A 273 -12.38 8.46 -6.04
CA ARG A 273 -11.35 9.36 -6.58
C ARG A 273 -10.19 9.52 -5.61
N THR A 274 -8.99 9.67 -6.15
CA THR A 274 -7.81 10.04 -5.36
C THR A 274 -7.73 11.56 -5.25
N VAL A 275 -7.85 12.09 -4.04
CA VAL A 275 -7.84 13.53 -3.74
C VAL A 275 -6.84 13.82 -2.62
N PRO A 276 -6.32 15.05 -2.49
CA PRO A 276 -5.58 15.45 -1.30
C PRO A 276 -6.45 15.26 -0.04
N TYR A 277 -5.87 14.79 1.06
CA TYR A 277 -6.65 14.46 2.26
C TYR A 277 -7.48 15.64 2.80
N PHE A 278 -6.95 16.87 2.70
CA PHE A 278 -7.63 18.09 3.16
C PHE A 278 -8.80 18.53 2.25
N GLU A 279 -9.04 17.86 1.12
CA GLU A 279 -10.24 18.07 0.29
C GLU A 279 -11.41 17.18 0.73
N VAL A 280 -11.17 16.20 1.60
CA VAL A 280 -12.24 15.42 2.23
C VAL A 280 -13.02 16.35 3.19
N PRO A 281 -14.36 16.35 3.19
CA PRO A 281 -15.16 17.11 4.14
C PRO A 281 -14.73 16.82 5.59
N ALA A 282 -14.59 17.87 6.38
CA ALA A 282 -14.08 17.80 7.76
C ALA A 282 -14.91 16.88 8.65
N GLU A 283 -16.22 16.78 8.40
CA GLU A 283 -17.15 15.94 9.16
C GLU A 283 -16.86 14.44 8.93
N ARG A 284 -16.31 14.07 7.77
CA ARG A 284 -16.01 12.68 7.40
C ARG A 284 -14.56 12.28 7.64
N SER A 285 -13.69 13.22 8.01
CA SER A 285 -12.29 12.92 8.31
C SER A 285 -11.73 13.86 9.36
N LEU A 286 -11.44 13.30 10.54
CA LEU A 286 -10.70 14.00 11.59
C LEU A 286 -9.37 14.56 11.07
N TRP A 287 -8.69 13.80 10.20
CA TRP A 287 -7.41 14.21 9.64
C TRP A 287 -7.55 15.42 8.72
N ALA A 288 -8.57 15.45 7.87
CA ALA A 288 -8.88 16.61 7.05
C ALA A 288 -9.25 17.84 7.90
N ALA A 289 -10.05 17.64 8.95
CA ALA A 289 -10.49 18.70 9.87
C ALA A 289 -9.33 19.35 10.63
N THR A 290 -8.33 18.55 11.02
CA THR A 290 -7.22 18.99 11.89
C THR A 290 -5.92 19.27 11.14
N GLY A 291 -5.81 18.85 9.87
CA GLY A 291 -4.56 18.91 9.13
C GLY A 291 -3.42 18.15 9.82
N TYR A 292 -3.74 17.01 10.45
CA TYR A 292 -2.80 16.26 11.31
C TYR A 292 -2.14 17.10 12.40
N GLY A 293 -2.92 18.02 12.98
CA GLY A 293 -2.49 18.93 14.06
C GLY A 293 -2.13 20.34 13.57
N SER A 294 -1.94 20.53 12.27
CA SER A 294 -1.58 21.84 11.71
C SER A 294 -2.66 22.91 11.90
N LEU A 295 -3.94 22.52 11.89
CA LEU A 295 -5.11 23.40 11.90
C LEU A 295 -5.77 23.54 13.29
N LEU A 296 -5.17 22.94 14.31
CA LEU A 296 -5.68 23.03 15.68
C LEU A 296 -5.55 24.45 16.23
N SER A 297 -6.55 24.85 17.02
CA SER A 297 -6.70 26.21 17.51
C SER A 297 -6.43 26.31 19.01
N GLY A 298 -5.23 26.77 19.36
CA GLY A 298 -4.84 27.02 20.76
C GLY A 298 -4.25 25.80 21.47
N PRO A 299 -3.87 25.95 22.75
CA PRO A 299 -3.13 24.92 23.50
C PRO A 299 -3.99 23.74 23.97
N ASP A 300 -5.31 23.92 24.08
CA ASP A 300 -6.24 22.91 24.60
C ASP A 300 -6.91 22.08 23.49
N ASP A 301 -6.84 22.54 22.24
CA ASP A 301 -7.32 21.81 21.06
C ASP A 301 -6.19 20.88 20.57
N THR A 302 -6.20 19.62 21.02
CA THR A 302 -5.19 18.62 20.67
C THR A 302 -5.78 17.48 19.83
N LEU A 303 -4.95 16.77 19.06
CA LEU A 303 -5.38 15.57 18.35
C LEU A 303 -5.89 14.52 19.36
N ALA A 304 -5.15 14.33 20.46
CA ALA A 304 -5.51 13.41 21.52
C ALA A 304 -6.90 13.71 22.10
N ALA A 305 -7.22 14.98 22.38
CA ALA A 305 -8.52 15.39 22.90
C ALA A 305 -9.66 15.11 21.91
N ARG A 306 -9.46 15.40 20.61
CA ARG A 306 -10.47 15.11 19.57
C ARG A 306 -10.71 13.62 19.38
N VAL A 307 -9.67 12.80 19.44
CA VAL A 307 -9.81 11.34 19.46
C VAL A 307 -10.52 10.89 20.73
N GLY A 308 -10.16 11.43 21.90
CA GLY A 308 -10.77 11.13 23.20
C GLY A 308 -12.26 11.45 23.29
N THR A 309 -12.72 12.52 22.64
CA THR A 309 -14.15 12.87 22.55
C THR A 309 -14.91 12.07 21.48
N GLY A 310 -14.23 11.16 20.76
CA GLY A 310 -14.82 10.27 19.77
C GLY A 310 -15.02 10.87 18.38
N GLU A 311 -14.38 12.00 18.05
CA GLU A 311 -14.48 12.59 16.71
C GLU A 311 -13.96 11.64 15.62
N PHE A 312 -12.91 10.88 15.91
CA PHE A 312 -12.37 9.87 15.00
C PHE A 312 -13.43 8.81 14.63
N SER A 313 -14.08 8.22 15.64
CA SER A 313 -15.09 7.17 15.43
C SER A 313 -16.35 7.72 14.73
N ARG A 314 -16.81 8.93 15.10
CA ARG A 314 -17.96 9.57 14.45
C ARG A 314 -17.70 9.90 12.98
N ALA A 315 -16.54 10.47 12.67
CA ALA A 315 -16.16 10.82 11.30
C ALA A 315 -16.16 9.58 10.38
N ARG A 316 -15.73 8.44 10.92
CA ARG A 316 -15.75 7.17 10.22
C ARG A 316 -17.17 6.65 9.96
N GLN A 317 -18.03 6.64 10.99
CA GLN A 317 -19.44 6.25 10.82
C GLN A 317 -20.12 7.08 9.73
N GLN A 318 -19.89 8.39 9.71
CA GLN A 318 -20.44 9.28 8.68
C GLN A 318 -19.88 8.99 7.28
N SER A 319 -18.61 8.58 7.18
CA SER A 319 -18.04 8.15 5.90
C SER A 319 -18.69 6.87 5.39
N GLU A 320 -18.88 5.88 6.28
CA GLU A 320 -19.49 4.59 5.95
C GLU A 320 -20.96 4.72 5.56
N GLU A 321 -21.76 5.48 6.31
CA GLU A 321 -23.17 5.77 5.99
C GLU A 321 -23.32 6.41 4.60
N HIS A 322 -22.43 7.35 4.27
CA HIS A 322 -22.50 8.08 3.02
C HIS A 322 -22.04 7.25 1.81
N ASP A 323 -21.03 6.39 1.98
CA ASP A 323 -20.58 5.48 0.93
C ASP A 323 -21.59 4.35 0.69
N GLY A 324 -22.25 3.85 1.75
CA GLY A 324 -23.36 2.89 1.63
C GLY A 324 -24.60 3.47 0.94
N ALA A 325 -24.93 4.74 1.20
CA ALA A 325 -26.04 5.43 0.52
C ALA A 325 -25.78 5.73 -0.97
N ALA A 326 -24.52 5.66 -1.43
CA ALA A 326 -24.17 5.88 -2.83
C ALA A 326 -24.25 4.59 -3.69
N THR A 327 -24.44 3.43 -3.06
CA THR A 327 -24.52 2.12 -3.73
C THR A 327 -25.94 1.58 -3.91
N ASP A 328 -26.95 2.23 -3.33
CA ASP A 328 -28.38 1.93 -3.49
C ASP A 328 -29.06 2.89 -4.51
#